data_AF-A0A946CVQ1-F1
#
_entry.id   AF-A0A946CVQ1-F1
#
_cell.length_a   1.000
_cell.length_b   1.000
_cell.length_c   1.000
_cell.angle_alpha   90.00
_cell.angle_beta   90.00
_cell.angle_gamma   90.00
#
_symmetry.space_group_name_H-M   'P 1'
#
loop_
_entity.id
_entity.type
_entity.pdbx_description
1 polymer ?
#
loop_
_entity_poly.entity_id
_entity_poly.type
_entity_poly.pdbx_seq_one_letter_code
_entity_poly.pdbx_strand_id
1 'polypeptide(L)' 'QRLTYLEQDGWKVTFERYVEESPRPRVIRLEVRDLKIRFVLDDWKRLDL' A
#
# COMPACT_ATOMS: atom_id res chain seq x y z
N GLN A 1 12.47 -8.38 -1.15
CA GLN A 1 11.24 -7.60 -1.47
C GLN A 1 11.06 -6.53 -0.39
N ARG A 2 10.82 -5.27 -0.77
CA ARG A 2 10.58 -4.16 0.16
C ARG A 2 9.19 -4.26 0.80
N LEU A 3 9.09 -3.95 2.09
CA LEU A 3 7.85 -3.76 2.84
C LEU A 3 7.91 -2.39 3.53
N THR A 4 6.80 -1.66 3.55
CA THR A 4 6.70 -0.40 4.28
C THR A 4 5.43 -0.41 5.13
N TYR A 5 5.56 -0.03 6.39
CA TYR A 5 4.49 -0.04 7.39
C TYR A 5 4.36 1.33 8.04
N LEU A 6 3.13 1.79 8.17
CA LEU A 6 2.76 3.02 8.88
C LEU A 6 1.58 2.70 9.80
N GLU A 7 1.59 3.30 10.99
CA GLU A 7 0.43 3.30 11.88
C GLU A 7 0.11 4.74 12.29
N GLN A 8 -1.15 5.14 12.10
CA GLN A 8 -1.61 6.49 12.45
C GLN A 8 -3.11 6.45 12.79
N ASP A 9 -3.50 7.09 13.90
CA ASP A 9 -4.91 7.21 14.33
C ASP A 9 -5.67 5.87 14.36
N GLY A 10 -4.96 4.79 14.75
CA GLY A 10 -5.48 3.42 14.82
C GLY A 10 -5.56 2.68 13.48
N TRP A 11 -5.21 3.34 12.37
CA TRP A 11 -5.06 2.71 11.06
C TRP A 11 -3.68 2.13 10.88
N LYS A 12 -3.61 0.92 10.34
CA LYS A 12 -2.38 0.25 9.91
C LYS A 12 -2.36 0.21 8.40
N VAL A 13 -1.31 0.75 7.81
CA VAL A 13 -1.11 0.80 6.36
C VAL A 13 0.15 -0.01 6.01
N THR A 14 -0.03 -1.05 5.22
CA THR A 14 1.07 -1.91 4.76
C THR A 14 1.19 -1.86 3.25
N PHE A 15 2.39 -1.57 2.76
CA PHE A 15 2.74 -1.56 1.34
C PHE A 15 3.70 -2.70 1.03
N GLU A 16 3.40 -3.49 0.00
CA GLU A 16 4.17 -4.67 -0.38
C GLU A 16 4.34 -4.81 -1.88
N ARG A 17 5.20 -5.76 -2.28
CA ARG A 17 5.41 -6.17 -3.66
C ARG A 17 5.72 -4.98 -4.57
N TYR A 18 6.65 -4.15 -4.12
CA TYR A 18 7.15 -3.04 -4.92
C TYR A 18 7.70 -3.54 -6.25
N VAL A 19 7.46 -2.77 -7.31
CA VAL A 19 8.20 -2.92 -8.56
C VAL A 19 9.68 -2.67 -8.26
N GLU A 20 10.58 -3.49 -8.83
CA GLU A 20 12.02 -3.40 -8.55
C GLU A 20 12.54 -1.97 -8.70
N GLU A 21 13.32 -1.54 -7.70
CA GLU A 21 13.91 -0.19 -7.62
C GLU A 21 12.90 0.98 -7.68
N SER A 22 11.60 0.71 -7.54
CA SER A 22 10.53 1.71 -7.63
C SER A 22 9.87 1.99 -6.29
N PRO A 23 9.40 3.22 -6.02
CA PRO A 23 8.58 3.52 -4.85
C PRO A 23 7.12 3.03 -4.98
N ARG A 24 6.77 2.29 -6.05
CA ARG A 24 5.40 1.89 -6.40
C ARG A 24 5.03 0.49 -5.87
N PRO A 25 4.24 0.35 -4.80
CA PRO A 25 3.79 -0.94 -4.29
C PRO A 25 2.69 -1.54 -5.15
N ARG A 26 2.63 -2.87 -5.28
CA ARG A 26 1.54 -3.57 -5.98
C ARG A 26 0.41 -4.00 -5.04
N VAL A 27 0.66 -4.01 -3.74
CA VAL A 27 -0.32 -4.34 -2.71
C VAL A 27 -0.32 -3.28 -1.64
N ILE A 28 -1.51 -2.79 -1.29
CA ILE A 28 -1.74 -1.87 -0.18
C ILE A 28 -2.79 -2.51 0.73
N ARG A 29 -2.49 -2.67 2.01
CA ARG A 29 -3.47 -3.10 3.02
C ARG A 29 -3.75 -1.95 3.97
N LEU A 30 -5.03 -1.73 4.25
CA LEU A 30 -5.52 -0.81 5.27
C LEU A 30 -6.30 -1.62 6.31
N GLU A 31 -5.91 -1.53 7.56
CA GLU A 31 -6.55 -2.26 8.66
C GLU A 31 -6.88 -1.30 9.80
N VAL A 32 -8.11 -1.35 10.30
CA VAL A 32 -8.53 -0.65 11.52
C VAL A 32 -9.56 -1.50 12.25
N ARG A 33 -9.29 -1.83 13.51
CA ARG A 33 -10.16 -2.71 14.33
C ARG A 33 -10.47 -4.01 13.56
N ASP A 34 -11.73 -4.20 13.17
CA ASP A 34 -12.28 -5.34 12.43
C ASP A 34 -12.38 -5.11 10.91
N LEU A 35 -12.20 -3.86 10.44
CA LEU A 35 -12.20 -3.52 9.03
C LEU A 35 -10.82 -3.78 8.40
N LYS A 36 -10.81 -4.54 7.30
CA LYS A 36 -9.59 -4.83 6.52
C LYS A 36 -9.87 -4.64 5.04
N ILE A 37 -9.12 -3.76 4.40
CA ILE A 37 -9.22 -3.47 2.97
C ILE A 37 -7.89 -3.82 2.32
N ARG A 38 -7.95 -4.53 1.19
CA ARG A 38 -6.77 -4.90 0.40
C ARG A 38 -6.93 -4.40 -1.02
N PHE A 39 -6.02 -3.54 -1.45
CA PHE A 39 -5.86 -3.14 -2.83
C PHE A 39 -4.77 -3.97 -3.49
N VAL A 40 -5.06 -4.47 -4.69
CA VAL A 40 -4.10 -5.10 -5.58
C VAL A 40 -4.08 -4.25 -6.85
N LEU A 41 -2.92 -3.68 -7.16
CA LEU A 41 -2.75 -2.70 -8.23
C LEU A 41 -2.03 -3.35 -9.40
N ASP A 42 -2.61 -3.23 -10.59
CA ASP A 42 -2.02 -3.73 -11.83
C ASP A 42 -1.05 -2.74 -12.46
N ASP A 43 -1.35 -1.45 -12.37
CA ASP A 43 -0.50 -0.38 -12.89
C ASP A 43 -0.67 0.92 -12.11
N TRP A 44 0.36 1.74 -12.11
CA TRP A 44 0.36 3.08 -11.52
C TRP A 44 0.38 4.11 -12.63
N LYS A 45 -0.70 4.89 -12.74
CA LYS A 45 -0.75 6.03 -13.65
C LYS A 45 -0.45 7.30 -12.87
N ARG A 46 0.50 8.09 -13.38
CA ARG A 46 0.69 9.46 -12.93
C ARG A 46 -0.50 10.26 -13.44
N LEU A 47 -1.25 10.87 -12.53
CA LEU A 47 -2.23 11.88 -12.88
C LEU A 47 -1.54 13.22 -12.70
N ASP A 48 -1.39 13.98 -13.78
CA ASP A 48 -0.97 15.37 -13.69
C ASP A 48 -2.21 16.19 -13.31
N LEU A 49 -2.46 16.28 -12.00
CA LEU A 49 -3.55 17.04 -11.37
C LEU A 49 -3.05 18.40 -10.87
#